data_AF-A0A162GQK5-F1
#
_entry.id   AF-A0A162GQK5-F1
#
_cell.length_a   1.000
_cell.length_b   1.000
_cell.length_c   1.000
_cell.angle_alpha   90.00
_cell.angle_beta   90.00
_cell.angle_gamma   90.00
#
_symmetry.space_group_name_H-M   'P 1'
#
loop_
_entity.id
_entity.type
_entity.pdbx_description
1 polymer ?
#
loop_
_entity_poly.entity_id
_entity_poly.type
_entity_poly.pdbx_seq_one_letter_code
_entity_poly.pdbx_strand_id
1 'polypeptide(L)'
;GEKRAADASQLLADLSPGQLSSEQRFTWLLLSGRAQLGQQQADKTLSLLQQYQDEILQYPAEHQAQLDLLRADALAMQGKLLDSLQQRVAAHPLLSEDDQGYNHNMIWQLLMQLPNTDLADAIDGSSGDLRGWLTLAQLYRDPIADLDAQVTRLNQWSAQWRTHPAIDDVPQMLDALEKAASQRPSQVAILLPTTGPLQTAGKALQEGIMTAFYQQQKNGQPPTLRFYDSGGDDVLAVYQQAVTDGADFVLGPLAKDKAATIAAQGTLPVTTLALNYIDTDNRPDNFFQFGLAPEDEARQIANHGARKGALQAGILYPEGEWGARVAQAFVDRWQELGGSVTITRTYQEGPSIGETVKEMLLVAQSQKRGNAVSRFTSLKMDNQPRRRQDMDFLFLLADPNQGRQVKPALNFHYAKDLPVYSTALIYSGEDNPRRDQDLNGIRFVDMPWILTDDNQALHDAANQQWPDGHGRYERLFAMGIDAYRLQGRLYLLNALPSSELPGVTGRLHMENQRIVRELNWAVFVGGKAKTLPQVTETGQNSLPRAATTQ
;
A
#
# COMPACT_ATOMS: atom_id res chain seq x y z
N GLY A 1 12.12 -17.94 -2.02
CA GLY A 1 12.11 -18.05 -0.55
C GLY A 1 11.51 -19.36 -0.10
N GLU A 2 10.24 -19.61 -0.43
CA GLU A 2 9.43 -20.71 0.11
C GLU A 2 9.96 -22.12 -0.12
N LYS A 3 10.55 -22.43 -1.29
CA LYS A 3 11.18 -23.76 -1.51
C LYS A 3 12.22 -24.09 -0.43
N ARG A 4 13.06 -23.12 -0.06
CA ARG A 4 14.05 -23.31 1.02
C ARG A 4 13.42 -23.39 2.41
N ALA A 5 12.28 -22.72 2.64
CA ALA A 5 11.58 -22.77 3.92
C ALA A 5 10.84 -24.09 4.13
N ALA A 6 10.20 -24.62 3.09
CA ALA A 6 9.57 -25.94 3.10
C ALA A 6 10.61 -27.06 3.27
N ASP A 7 11.72 -26.99 2.51
CA ASP A 7 12.84 -27.92 2.63
C ASP A 7 13.44 -27.88 4.05
N ALA A 8 13.63 -26.67 4.61
CA ALA A 8 14.12 -26.49 5.97
C ALA A 8 13.15 -27.06 7.02
N SER A 9 11.84 -26.82 6.89
CA SER A 9 10.84 -27.41 7.79
C SER A 9 10.84 -28.93 7.75
N GLN A 10 11.03 -29.53 6.58
CA GLN A 10 11.10 -30.98 6.44
C GLN A 10 12.33 -31.55 7.15
N LEU A 11 13.51 -30.95 6.94
CA LEU A 11 14.74 -31.35 7.62
C LEU A 11 14.68 -31.18 9.15
N LEU A 12 14.02 -30.13 9.63
CA LEU A 12 13.87 -29.86 11.06
C LEU A 12 12.83 -30.76 11.75
N ALA A 13 11.85 -31.27 10.99
CA ALA A 13 10.83 -32.20 11.48
C ALA A 13 11.39 -33.60 11.76
N ASP A 14 12.48 -33.99 11.09
CA ASP A 14 13.16 -35.27 11.29
C ASP A 14 14.03 -35.30 12.56
N LEU A 15 14.28 -34.14 13.18
CA LEU A 15 15.04 -34.03 14.43
C LEU A 15 14.13 -34.27 15.64
N SER A 16 14.61 -35.07 16.60
CA SER A 16 13.92 -35.32 17.88
C SER A 16 14.30 -34.26 18.91
N PRO A 17 13.42 -33.29 19.26
CA PRO A 17 13.81 -32.14 20.09
C PRO A 17 14.28 -32.55 21.49
N GLY A 18 13.71 -33.62 22.05
CA GLY A 18 14.08 -34.16 23.36
C GLY A 18 15.49 -34.78 23.43
N GLN A 19 16.13 -35.04 22.29
CA GLN A 19 17.51 -35.54 22.22
C GLN A 19 18.54 -34.42 21.98
N LEU A 20 18.08 -33.20 21.70
CA LEU A 20 18.95 -32.05 21.49
C LEU A 20 19.44 -31.49 22.83
N SER A 21 20.71 -31.07 22.86
CA SER A 21 21.22 -30.20 23.93
C SER A 21 20.46 -28.88 23.98
N SER A 22 20.56 -28.15 25.09
CA SER A 22 19.90 -26.85 25.27
C SER A 22 20.22 -25.86 24.14
N GLU A 23 21.48 -25.73 23.75
CA GLU A 23 21.92 -24.83 22.66
C GLU A 23 21.42 -25.28 21.28
N GLN A 24 21.45 -26.58 21.00
CA GLN A 24 20.89 -27.13 19.76
C GLN A 24 19.37 -26.97 19.70
N ARG A 25 18.69 -27.09 20.84
CA ARG A 25 17.23 -26.92 20.92
C ARG A 25 16.83 -25.47 20.75
N PHE A 26 17.59 -24.52 21.31
CA PHE A 26 17.45 -23.10 21.01
C PHE A 26 17.52 -22.85 19.49
N THR A 27 18.58 -23.34 18.85
CA THR A 27 18.78 -23.20 17.40
C THR A 27 17.63 -23.83 16.62
N TRP A 28 17.18 -25.02 17.04
CA TRP A 28 16.06 -25.72 16.44
C TRP A 28 14.74 -24.95 16.58
N LEU A 29 14.45 -24.35 17.75
CA LEU A 29 13.27 -23.51 17.98
C LEU A 29 13.28 -22.30 17.04
N LEU A 30 14.41 -21.59 16.97
CA LEU A 30 14.57 -20.40 16.15
C LEU A 30 14.39 -20.73 14.66
N LEU A 31 15.06 -21.77 14.16
CA LEU A 31 14.96 -22.17 12.75
C LEU A 31 13.58 -22.75 12.40
N SER A 32 12.98 -23.54 13.29
CA SER A 32 11.65 -24.10 13.07
C SER A 32 10.59 -23.01 12.99
N GLY A 33 10.64 -22.03 13.90
CA GLY A 33 9.76 -20.87 13.85
C GLY A 33 9.97 -20.05 12.57
N ARG A 34 11.21 -19.72 12.22
CA ARG A 34 11.51 -18.97 10.97
C ARG A 34 11.00 -19.71 9.73
N ALA A 35 11.17 -21.03 9.66
CA ALA A 35 10.68 -21.83 8.55
C ALA A 35 9.15 -21.87 8.48
N GLN A 36 8.47 -21.92 9.63
CA GLN A 36 7.01 -21.85 9.72
C GLN A 36 6.47 -20.48 9.34
N LEU A 37 7.08 -19.38 9.80
CA LEU A 37 6.74 -18.02 9.37
C LEU A 37 6.98 -17.82 7.87
N GLY A 38 8.07 -18.37 7.33
CA GLY A 38 8.33 -18.39 5.88
C GLY A 38 7.26 -19.13 5.06
N GLN A 39 6.44 -19.96 5.70
CA GLN A 39 5.27 -20.64 5.13
C GLN A 39 3.94 -20.04 5.60
N GLN A 40 3.98 -18.84 6.22
CA GLN A 40 2.82 -18.12 6.74
C GLN A 40 2.04 -18.87 7.84
N GLN A 41 2.71 -19.75 8.59
CA GLN A 41 2.12 -20.57 9.65
C GLN A 41 2.37 -19.96 11.04
N ALA A 42 1.96 -18.69 11.24
CA ALA A 42 2.17 -17.95 12.48
C ALA A 42 1.59 -18.66 13.71
N ASP A 43 0.41 -19.27 13.59
CA ASP A 43 -0.23 -20.04 14.67
C ASP A 43 0.65 -21.19 15.19
N LYS A 44 1.35 -21.86 14.27
CA LYS A 44 2.25 -22.96 14.62
C LYS A 44 3.48 -22.44 15.34
N THR A 45 4.00 -21.28 14.94
CA THR A 45 5.15 -20.65 15.59
C THR A 45 4.79 -20.24 17.02
N LEU A 46 3.63 -19.62 17.22
CA LEU A 46 3.16 -19.25 18.55
C LEU A 46 2.93 -20.48 19.43
N SER A 47 2.32 -21.53 18.89
CA SER A 47 2.11 -22.80 19.60
C SER A 47 3.42 -23.47 19.99
N LEU A 48 4.42 -23.46 19.09
CA LEU A 48 5.76 -23.98 19.35
C LEU A 48 6.44 -23.22 20.49
N LEU A 49 6.47 -21.90 20.44
CA LEU A 49 7.08 -21.07 21.49
C LEU A 49 6.34 -21.19 22.82
N GLN A 50 5.02 -21.37 22.80
CA GLN A 50 4.22 -21.62 23.99
C GLN A 50 4.54 -22.98 24.63
N GLN A 51 4.72 -24.02 23.81
CA GLN A 51 5.05 -25.37 24.29
C GLN A 51 6.38 -25.41 25.05
N TYR A 52 7.36 -24.59 24.67
CA TYR A 52 8.69 -24.54 25.28
C TYR A 52 8.90 -23.35 26.22
N GLN A 53 7.84 -22.66 26.65
CA GLN A 53 7.94 -21.43 27.44
C GLN A 53 8.83 -21.56 28.69
N ASP A 54 8.68 -22.65 29.46
CA ASP A 54 9.46 -22.85 30.68
C ASP A 54 10.95 -23.07 30.43
N GLU A 55 11.29 -23.66 29.29
CA GLU A 55 12.69 -23.83 28.86
C GLU A 55 13.27 -22.53 28.31
N ILE A 56 12.45 -21.74 27.59
CA ILE A 56 12.87 -20.44 27.06
C ILE A 56 13.36 -19.54 28.20
N LEU A 57 12.65 -19.52 29.33
CA LEU A 57 13.03 -18.73 30.51
C LEU A 57 14.39 -19.11 31.11
N GLN A 58 14.97 -20.25 30.74
CA GLN A 58 16.27 -20.72 31.22
C GLN A 58 17.43 -20.36 30.27
N TYR A 59 17.16 -19.90 29.06
CA TYR A 59 18.20 -19.49 28.12
C TYR A 59 18.88 -18.18 28.57
N PRO A 60 20.08 -17.85 28.05
CA PRO A 60 20.65 -16.52 28.17
C PRO A 60 19.69 -15.44 27.64
N ALA A 61 19.74 -14.23 28.22
CA ALA A 61 18.81 -13.15 27.90
C ALA A 61 18.75 -12.80 26.39
N GLU A 62 19.88 -12.85 25.69
CA GLU A 62 19.93 -12.62 24.24
C GLU A 62 19.15 -13.68 23.44
N HIS A 63 19.28 -14.96 23.81
CA HIS A 63 18.52 -16.05 23.20
C HIS A 63 17.02 -15.94 23.50
N GLN A 64 16.64 -15.52 24.72
CA GLN A 64 15.25 -15.22 25.05
C GLN A 64 14.72 -14.12 24.15
N ALA A 65 15.47 -13.02 24.00
CA ALA A 65 15.11 -11.89 23.16
C ALA A 65 14.95 -12.27 21.68
N GLN A 66 15.83 -13.13 21.14
CA GLN A 66 15.70 -13.62 19.76
C GLN A 66 14.45 -14.46 19.54
N LEU A 67 14.03 -15.29 20.51
CA LEU A 67 12.77 -16.03 20.45
C LEU A 67 11.55 -15.13 20.67
N ASP A 68 11.71 -14.05 21.43
CA ASP A 68 10.68 -13.02 21.59
C ASP A 68 10.48 -12.19 20.31
N LEU A 69 11.56 -11.90 19.55
CA LEU A 69 11.42 -11.32 18.21
C LEU A 69 10.66 -12.25 17.27
N LEU A 70 10.94 -13.56 17.32
CA LEU A 70 10.22 -14.56 16.53
C LEU A 70 8.73 -14.63 16.92
N ARG A 71 8.40 -14.51 18.22
CA ARG A 71 7.02 -14.38 18.69
C ARG A 71 6.38 -13.08 18.16
N ALA A 72 7.12 -11.97 18.20
CA ALA A 72 6.64 -10.69 17.71
C ALA A 72 6.36 -10.70 16.20
N ASP A 73 7.20 -11.38 15.40
CA ASP A 73 6.94 -11.60 13.96
C ASP A 73 5.63 -12.37 13.74
N ALA A 74 5.41 -13.42 14.51
CA ALA A 74 4.18 -14.22 14.43
C ALA A 74 2.93 -13.41 14.83
N LEU A 75 3.02 -12.57 15.87
CA LEU A 75 1.95 -11.67 16.29
C LEU A 75 1.62 -10.63 15.20
N ALA A 76 2.65 -10.03 14.59
CA ALA A 76 2.47 -9.11 13.48
C ALA A 76 1.79 -9.78 12.28
N MET A 77 2.18 -11.02 11.92
CA MET A 77 1.51 -11.80 10.88
C MET A 77 0.04 -12.11 11.17
N GLN A 78 -0.36 -12.19 12.45
CA GLN A 78 -1.75 -12.31 12.88
C GLN A 78 -2.52 -10.98 12.90
N GLY A 79 -1.87 -9.85 12.57
CA GLY A 79 -2.45 -8.51 12.67
C GLY A 79 -2.46 -7.94 14.10
N LYS A 80 -1.80 -8.58 15.06
CA LYS A 80 -1.70 -8.11 16.45
C LYS A 80 -0.52 -7.13 16.59
N LEU A 81 -0.70 -5.95 16.01
CA LEU A 81 0.33 -4.92 15.91
C LEU A 81 0.88 -4.46 17.27
N LEU A 82 -0.03 -4.11 18.18
CA LEU A 82 0.35 -3.57 19.49
C LEU A 82 1.07 -4.62 20.35
N ASP A 83 0.59 -5.86 20.34
CA ASP A 83 1.24 -6.98 21.05
C ASP A 83 2.65 -7.24 20.49
N SER A 84 2.80 -7.22 19.15
CA SER A 84 4.10 -7.33 18.50
C SER A 84 5.04 -6.18 18.90
N LEU A 85 4.54 -4.95 18.90
CA LEU A 85 5.29 -3.75 19.26
C LEU A 85 5.77 -3.83 20.72
N GLN A 86 4.88 -4.17 21.65
CA GLN A 86 5.20 -4.35 23.07
C GLN A 86 6.31 -5.38 23.27
N GLN A 87 6.18 -6.54 22.61
CA GLN A 87 7.17 -7.61 22.69
C GLN A 87 8.55 -7.17 22.15
N ARG A 88 8.58 -6.44 21.03
CA ARG A 88 9.82 -5.94 20.42
C ARG A 88 10.52 -4.90 21.27
N VAL A 89 9.77 -3.95 21.81
CA VAL A 89 10.32 -2.91 22.68
C VAL A 89 10.89 -3.52 23.95
N ALA A 90 10.19 -4.50 24.54
CA ALA A 90 10.67 -5.21 25.72
C ALA A 90 11.94 -6.04 25.45
N ALA A 91 12.05 -6.67 24.27
CA ALA A 91 13.21 -7.47 23.89
C ALA A 91 14.44 -6.62 23.50
N HIS A 92 14.23 -5.40 23.00
CA HIS A 92 15.28 -4.55 22.44
C HIS A 92 16.58 -4.41 23.28
N PRO A 93 16.53 -4.10 24.58
CA PRO A 93 17.75 -3.91 25.38
C PRO A 93 18.56 -5.20 25.61
N LEU A 94 18.01 -6.37 25.27
CA LEU A 94 18.64 -7.67 25.45
C LEU A 94 19.27 -8.21 24.16
N LEU A 95 19.07 -7.53 23.03
CA LEU A 95 19.57 -7.93 21.72
C LEU A 95 21.03 -7.52 21.50
N SER A 96 21.71 -8.23 20.60
CA SER A 96 22.97 -7.78 20.01
C SER A 96 22.79 -6.52 19.16
N GLU A 97 23.86 -5.76 18.89
CA GLU A 97 23.80 -4.55 18.05
C GLU A 97 23.21 -4.82 16.66
N ASP A 98 23.59 -5.95 16.03
CA ASP A 98 23.06 -6.35 14.72
C ASP A 98 21.53 -6.60 14.78
N ASP A 99 21.06 -7.31 15.81
CA ASP A 99 19.64 -7.58 16.00
C ASP A 99 18.85 -6.33 16.43
N GLN A 100 19.47 -5.38 17.15
CA GLN A 100 18.87 -4.10 17.51
C GLN A 100 18.54 -3.28 16.27
N GLY A 101 19.45 -3.19 15.29
CA GLY A 101 19.20 -2.48 14.04
C GLY A 101 18.02 -3.06 13.25
N TYR A 102 17.91 -4.39 13.18
CA TYR A 102 16.74 -5.04 12.56
C TYR A 102 15.45 -4.75 13.35
N ASN A 103 15.49 -4.96 14.68
CA ASN A 103 14.32 -4.80 15.53
C ASN A 103 13.80 -3.36 15.53
N HIS A 104 14.71 -2.39 15.52
CA HIS A 104 14.41 -0.97 15.42
C HIS A 104 13.59 -0.65 14.17
N ASN A 105 14.04 -1.10 13.00
CA ASN A 105 13.32 -0.93 11.74
C ASN A 105 11.91 -1.56 11.79
N MET A 106 11.79 -2.74 12.41
CA MET A 106 10.49 -3.40 12.58
C MET A 106 9.56 -2.65 13.53
N ILE A 107 10.07 -2.09 14.63
CA ILE A 107 9.30 -1.22 15.54
C ILE A 107 8.75 -0.02 14.76
N TRP A 108 9.59 0.67 13.99
CA TRP A 108 9.15 1.81 13.18
C TRP A 108 8.08 1.43 12.16
N GLN A 109 8.27 0.33 11.43
CA GLN A 109 7.29 -0.17 10.47
C GLN A 109 5.93 -0.47 11.13
N LEU A 110 5.91 -1.11 12.31
CA LEU A 110 4.68 -1.39 13.04
C LEU A 110 3.99 -0.10 13.51
N LEU A 111 4.77 0.87 14.00
CA LEU A 111 4.26 2.17 14.41
C LEU A 111 3.60 2.94 13.26
N MET A 112 4.15 2.88 12.06
CA MET A 112 3.55 3.54 10.88
C MET A 112 2.25 2.84 10.42
N GLN A 113 2.06 1.57 10.77
CA GLN A 113 0.90 0.77 10.39
C GLN A 113 -0.24 0.78 11.43
N LEU A 114 0.04 1.15 12.68
CA LEU A 114 -0.97 1.16 13.74
C LEU A 114 -2.11 2.16 13.42
N PRO A 115 -3.41 1.85 13.59
CA PRO A 115 -4.45 2.86 13.42
C PRO A 115 -4.24 4.09 14.32
N ASN A 116 -4.66 5.29 13.89
CA ASN A 116 -4.46 6.51 14.68
C ASN A 116 -5.20 6.47 16.03
N THR A 117 -6.37 5.82 16.07
CA THR A 117 -7.15 5.58 17.30
C THR A 117 -6.37 4.70 18.26
N ASP A 118 -5.87 3.56 17.78
CA ASP A 118 -5.14 2.58 18.56
C ASP A 118 -3.81 3.18 19.06
N LEU A 119 -3.17 4.04 18.25
CA LEU A 119 -1.99 4.78 18.64
C LEU A 119 -2.27 5.72 19.82
N ALA A 120 -3.37 6.48 19.76
CA ALA A 120 -3.75 7.40 20.84
C ALA A 120 -4.06 6.63 22.14
N ASP A 121 -4.87 5.58 22.07
CA ASP A 121 -5.22 4.74 23.22
C ASP A 121 -3.97 4.05 23.81
N ALA A 122 -3.04 3.59 22.96
CA ALA A 122 -1.79 2.97 23.39
C ALA A 122 -0.85 3.97 24.08
N ILE A 123 -0.83 5.25 23.67
CA ILE A 123 -0.03 6.29 24.35
C ILE A 123 -0.50 6.48 25.78
N ASP A 124 -1.81 6.52 26.02
CA ASP A 124 -2.40 6.73 27.35
C ASP A 124 -2.14 5.54 28.28
N GLY A 125 -2.14 4.32 27.74
CA GLY A 125 -1.90 3.07 28.48
C GLY A 125 -0.43 2.66 28.63
N SER A 126 0.52 3.40 28.07
CA SER A 126 1.95 3.00 28.02
C SER A 126 2.87 3.86 28.89
N SER A 127 4.08 3.33 29.13
CA SER A 127 5.16 4.00 29.84
C SER A 127 6.52 3.58 29.29
N GLY A 128 7.60 4.24 29.75
CA GLY A 128 8.96 3.92 29.34
C GLY A 128 9.18 4.03 27.82
N ASP A 129 10.04 3.17 27.28
CA ASP A 129 10.41 3.19 25.85
C ASP A 129 9.23 2.97 24.92
N LEU A 130 8.22 2.18 25.33
CA LEU A 130 7.02 2.00 24.51
C LEU A 130 6.30 3.33 24.29
N ARG A 131 6.16 4.14 25.35
CA ARG A 131 5.56 5.47 25.24
C ARG A 131 6.44 6.41 24.42
N GLY A 132 7.76 6.32 24.57
CA GLY A 132 8.72 7.08 23.75
C GLY A 132 8.50 6.82 22.26
N TRP A 133 8.47 5.55 21.86
CA TRP A 133 8.18 5.11 20.50
C TRP A 133 6.82 5.56 19.97
N LEU A 134 5.75 5.36 20.74
CA LEU A 134 4.39 5.73 20.32
C LEU A 134 4.24 7.25 20.17
N THR A 135 4.80 8.03 21.09
CA THR A 135 4.77 9.50 20.99
C THR A 135 5.61 10.00 19.82
N LEU A 136 6.77 9.40 19.54
CA LEU A 136 7.57 9.74 18.36
C LEU A 136 6.80 9.48 17.06
N ALA A 137 6.13 8.33 16.97
CA ALA A 137 5.30 7.99 15.83
C ALA A 137 4.12 8.95 15.64
N GLN A 138 3.48 9.37 16.73
CA GLN A 138 2.40 10.38 16.67
C GLN A 138 2.89 11.71 16.10
N LEU A 139 4.10 12.16 16.46
CA LEU A 139 4.69 13.39 15.92
C LEU A 139 4.92 13.28 14.41
N TYR A 140 5.40 12.13 13.96
CA TYR A 140 5.72 11.86 12.57
C TYR A 140 4.49 11.78 11.67
N ARG A 141 3.46 11.09 12.18
CA ARG A 141 2.27 10.73 11.41
C ARG A 141 1.22 11.83 11.31
N ASP A 142 1.41 12.96 12.00
CA ASP A 142 0.48 14.07 11.96
C ASP A 142 0.50 14.74 10.58
N PRO A 143 -0.50 14.48 9.71
CA PRO A 143 -0.45 14.92 8.32
C PRO A 143 -0.83 16.40 8.17
N ILE A 144 -1.48 16.95 9.21
CA ILE A 144 -1.96 18.34 9.26
C ILE A 144 -0.95 19.23 9.99
N ALA A 145 -0.05 18.67 10.79
CA ALA A 145 0.91 19.47 11.52
C ALA A 145 1.79 20.30 10.60
N ASP A 146 1.88 21.56 10.98
CA ASP A 146 2.86 22.49 10.47
C ASP A 146 4.28 21.96 10.73
N LEU A 147 5.18 22.12 9.75
CA LEU A 147 6.55 21.60 9.85
C LEU A 147 7.31 22.26 11.00
N ASP A 148 7.10 23.56 11.22
CA ASP A 148 7.71 24.29 12.33
C ASP A 148 7.26 23.75 13.70
N ALA A 149 5.96 23.42 13.81
CA ALA A 149 5.41 22.78 15.00
C ALA A 149 5.96 21.36 15.19
N GLN A 150 6.20 20.60 14.10
CA GLN A 150 6.84 19.29 14.19
C GLN A 150 8.28 19.37 14.64
N VAL A 151 9.08 20.28 14.07
CA VAL A 151 10.46 20.54 14.51
C VAL A 151 10.49 20.88 16.01
N THR A 152 9.57 21.75 16.46
CA THR A 152 9.47 22.11 17.87
C THR A 152 9.13 20.90 18.75
N ARG A 153 8.13 20.09 18.37
CA ARG A 153 7.73 18.91 19.13
C ARG A 153 8.81 17.82 19.13
N LEU A 154 9.53 17.64 18.03
CA LEU A 154 10.62 16.67 17.93
C LEU A 154 11.81 17.08 18.82
N ASN A 155 12.15 18.37 18.85
CA ASN A 155 13.14 18.90 19.78
C ASN A 155 12.74 18.67 21.25
N GLN A 156 11.46 18.87 21.59
CA GLN A 156 10.94 18.59 22.93
C GLN A 156 11.00 17.09 23.26
N TRP A 157 10.61 16.24 22.32
CA TRP A 157 10.71 14.79 22.46
C TRP A 157 12.15 14.35 22.70
N SER A 158 13.10 14.84 21.91
CA SER A 158 14.53 14.57 22.06
C SER A 158 15.06 14.98 23.45
N ALA A 159 14.65 16.16 23.93
CA ALA A 159 15.02 16.64 25.25
C ALA A 159 14.43 15.80 26.40
N GLN A 160 13.24 15.23 26.21
CA GLN A 160 12.57 14.35 27.17
C GLN A 160 13.15 12.93 27.18
N TRP A 161 13.48 12.39 26.00
CA TRP A 161 13.82 10.98 25.76
C TRP A 161 15.31 10.76 25.43
N ARG A 162 16.21 11.39 26.19
CA ARG A 162 17.66 11.43 25.90
C ARG A 162 18.38 10.08 25.84
N THR A 163 17.84 9.06 26.50
CA THR A 163 18.42 7.70 26.56
C THR A 163 17.59 6.68 25.81
N HIS A 164 16.61 7.13 25.03
CA HIS A 164 15.69 6.26 24.33
C HIS A 164 16.36 5.63 23.10
N PRO A 165 16.10 4.36 22.76
CA PRO A 165 16.72 3.70 21.61
C PRO A 165 16.49 4.38 20.25
N ALA A 166 15.41 5.16 20.12
CA ALA A 166 15.11 5.94 18.91
C ALA A 166 15.85 7.28 18.80
N ILE A 167 16.68 7.65 19.79
CA ILE A 167 17.32 8.96 19.81
C ILE A 167 18.35 9.12 18.69
N ASP A 168 18.93 8.00 18.22
CA ASP A 168 19.99 7.99 17.22
C ASP A 168 19.50 8.40 15.82
N ASP A 169 18.21 8.20 15.50
CA ASP A 169 17.62 8.61 14.22
C ASP A 169 17.11 10.05 14.22
N VAL A 170 16.88 10.61 15.42
CA VAL A 170 16.31 11.96 15.56
C VAL A 170 17.17 13.04 14.90
N PRO A 171 18.51 13.07 15.00
CA PRO A 171 19.31 14.09 14.34
C PRO A 171 19.09 14.16 12.82
N GLN A 172 19.05 13.00 12.13
CA GLN A 172 18.82 12.97 10.69
C GLN A 172 17.40 13.43 10.35
N MET A 173 16.41 12.99 11.12
CA MET A 173 15.02 13.40 10.95
C MET A 173 14.83 14.90 11.20
N LEU A 174 15.51 15.46 12.20
CA LEU A 174 15.47 16.88 12.52
C LEU A 174 16.09 17.71 11.39
N ASP A 175 17.27 17.33 10.89
CA ASP A 175 17.91 18.00 9.75
C ASP A 175 17.01 17.98 8.50
N ALA A 176 16.37 16.83 8.22
CA ALA A 176 15.44 16.71 7.11
C ALA A 176 14.19 17.58 7.28
N LEU A 177 13.62 17.64 8.50
CA LEU A 177 12.46 18.47 8.82
C LEU A 177 12.77 19.96 8.79
N GLU A 178 13.92 20.38 9.32
CA GLU A 178 14.39 21.78 9.29
C GLU A 178 14.65 22.24 7.85
N LYS A 179 15.25 21.38 7.02
CA LYS A 179 15.40 21.64 5.59
C LYS A 179 14.05 21.69 4.88
N ALA A 180 13.13 20.78 5.18
CA ALA A 180 11.78 20.81 4.61
C ALA A 180 11.03 22.10 5.01
N ALA A 181 11.16 22.54 6.26
CA ALA A 181 10.53 23.78 6.74
C ALA A 181 11.11 25.01 6.05
N SER A 182 12.44 25.08 5.92
CA SER A 182 13.13 26.20 5.26
C SER A 182 12.98 26.24 3.74
N GLN A 183 12.76 25.09 3.09
CA GLN A 183 12.52 24.98 1.64
C GLN A 183 11.03 24.94 1.28
N ARG A 184 10.13 25.13 2.25
CA ARG A 184 8.70 25.21 1.97
C ARG A 184 8.44 26.36 0.99
N PRO A 185 7.66 26.12 -0.09
CA PRO A 185 7.41 27.17 -1.07
C PRO A 185 6.58 28.30 -0.45
N SER A 186 6.89 29.52 -0.86
CA SER A 186 6.20 30.75 -0.47
C SER A 186 5.10 31.12 -1.46
N GLN A 187 5.29 30.80 -2.75
CA GLN A 187 4.32 31.06 -3.80
C GLN A 187 4.17 29.86 -4.74
N VAL A 188 3.02 29.20 -4.64
CA VAL A 188 2.70 28.01 -5.43
C VAL A 188 1.84 28.40 -6.64
N ALA A 189 2.32 28.10 -7.84
CA ALA A 189 1.53 28.20 -9.06
C ALA A 189 0.75 26.90 -9.30
N ILE A 190 -0.56 27.02 -9.47
CA ILE A 190 -1.48 25.91 -9.75
C ILE A 190 -1.83 25.92 -11.24
N LEU A 191 -1.33 24.95 -11.98
CA LEU A 191 -1.60 24.78 -13.41
C LEU A 191 -2.68 23.71 -13.57
N LEU A 192 -3.94 24.12 -13.69
CA LEU A 192 -5.08 23.22 -13.87
C LEU A 192 -5.91 23.64 -15.08
N PRO A 193 -6.50 22.69 -15.82
CA PRO A 193 -7.37 23.02 -16.94
C PRO A 193 -8.67 23.61 -16.40
N THR A 194 -8.90 24.89 -16.65
CA THR A 194 -10.19 25.55 -16.38
C THR A 194 -11.05 25.65 -17.64
N THR A 195 -10.50 25.22 -18.78
CA THR A 195 -11.17 25.10 -20.08
C THR A 195 -10.93 23.71 -20.71
N GLY A 196 -11.69 23.40 -21.76
CA GLY A 196 -11.50 22.17 -22.54
C GLY A 196 -12.04 20.90 -21.85
N PRO A 197 -11.68 19.70 -22.36
CA PRO A 197 -12.29 18.44 -21.97
C PRO A 197 -12.00 18.04 -20.50
N LEU A 198 -10.91 18.54 -19.91
CA LEU A 198 -10.52 18.24 -18.53
C LEU A 198 -11.01 19.29 -17.53
N GLN A 199 -11.81 20.28 -17.94
CA GLN A 199 -12.29 21.36 -17.07
C GLN A 199 -12.96 20.85 -15.78
N THR A 200 -13.84 19.85 -15.87
CA THR A 200 -14.54 19.32 -14.69
C THR A 200 -13.61 18.56 -13.75
N ALA A 201 -12.62 17.86 -14.29
CA ALA A 201 -11.57 17.21 -13.51
C ALA A 201 -10.66 18.24 -12.82
N GLY A 202 -10.24 19.29 -13.55
CA GLY A 202 -9.46 20.40 -13.01
C GLY A 202 -10.20 21.15 -11.90
N LYS A 203 -11.52 21.35 -12.05
CA LYS A 203 -12.37 21.96 -11.02
C LYS A 203 -12.38 21.15 -9.72
N ALA A 204 -12.62 19.84 -9.78
CA ALA A 204 -12.63 18.98 -8.58
C ALA A 204 -11.26 19.00 -7.85
N LEU A 205 -10.16 18.93 -8.60
CA LEU A 205 -8.80 19.07 -8.05
C LEU A 205 -8.60 20.44 -7.36
N GLN A 206 -9.01 21.52 -8.02
CA GLN A 206 -8.93 22.86 -7.47
C GLN A 206 -9.73 22.99 -6.16
N GLU A 207 -10.94 22.44 -6.10
CA GLU A 207 -11.78 22.43 -4.90
C GLU A 207 -11.10 21.68 -3.75
N GLY A 208 -10.47 20.53 -4.02
CA GLY A 208 -9.68 19.78 -3.04
C GLY A 208 -8.46 20.53 -2.52
N ILE A 209 -7.70 21.18 -3.42
CA ILE A 209 -6.57 22.04 -3.05
C ILE A 209 -7.06 23.18 -2.15
N MET A 210 -8.20 23.80 -2.48
CA MET A 210 -8.77 24.88 -1.67
C MET A 210 -9.25 24.43 -0.30
N THR A 211 -9.86 23.25 -0.20
CA THR A 211 -10.25 22.70 1.11
C THR A 211 -9.04 22.50 2.02
N ALA A 212 -7.94 21.94 1.50
CA ALA A 212 -6.72 21.77 2.27
C ALA A 212 -6.04 23.11 2.61
N PHE A 213 -6.05 24.08 1.68
CA PHE A 213 -5.54 25.42 1.90
C PHE A 213 -6.27 26.14 3.05
N TYR A 214 -7.61 26.16 3.03
CA TYR A 214 -8.39 26.80 4.11
C TYR A 214 -8.28 26.06 5.43
N GLN A 215 -8.05 24.74 5.41
CA GLN A 215 -7.71 23.99 6.61
C GLN A 215 -6.38 24.47 7.20
N GLN A 216 -5.33 24.61 6.39
CA GLN A 216 -4.02 25.08 6.85
C GLN A 216 -4.08 26.53 7.33
N GLN A 217 -4.85 27.40 6.67
CA GLN A 217 -5.01 28.81 7.06
C GLN A 217 -5.53 28.99 8.49
N LYS A 218 -6.31 28.03 9.01
CA LYS A 218 -6.79 28.07 10.41
C LYS A 218 -5.67 27.80 11.43
N ASN A 219 -4.64 27.05 11.04
CA ASN A 219 -3.67 26.44 11.95
C ASN A 219 -2.20 26.83 11.66
N GLY A 220 -1.94 27.68 10.68
CA GLY A 220 -0.58 28.04 10.27
C GLY A 220 -0.55 29.09 9.16
N GLN A 221 0.63 29.23 8.54
CA GLN A 221 0.88 30.16 7.44
C GLN A 221 0.91 29.40 6.10
N PRO A 222 -0.18 29.42 5.31
CA PRO A 222 -0.19 28.77 4.00
C PRO A 222 0.57 29.63 2.96
N PRO A 223 1.08 29.02 1.87
CA PRO A 223 1.72 29.75 0.78
C PRO A 223 0.70 30.60 0.00
N THR A 224 1.19 31.58 -0.76
CA THR A 224 0.36 32.29 -1.73
C THR A 224 0.07 31.38 -2.92
N LEU A 225 -1.20 31.19 -3.26
CA LEU A 225 -1.61 30.37 -4.40
C LEU A 225 -1.97 31.27 -5.60
N ARG A 226 -1.43 30.96 -6.78
CA ARG A 226 -1.83 31.59 -8.05
C ARG A 226 -2.29 30.54 -9.05
N PHE A 227 -3.45 30.75 -9.64
CA PHE A 227 -4.08 29.80 -10.56
C PHE A 227 -3.87 30.21 -12.01
N TYR A 228 -3.50 29.25 -12.84
CA TYR A 228 -3.26 29.41 -14.27
C TYR A 228 -4.05 28.36 -15.05
N ASP A 229 -4.74 28.79 -16.09
CA ASP A 229 -5.42 27.85 -17.00
C ASP A 229 -4.37 27.11 -17.84
N SER A 230 -4.32 25.79 -17.67
CA SER A 230 -3.51 24.90 -18.50
C SER A 230 -4.34 24.13 -19.51
N GLY A 231 -5.57 24.56 -19.82
CA GLY A 231 -6.46 23.96 -20.81
C GLY A 231 -6.05 24.21 -22.26
N GLY A 232 -5.47 25.38 -22.55
CA GLY A 232 -5.00 25.77 -23.90
C GLY A 232 -3.71 25.08 -24.36
N ASP A 233 -3.33 25.29 -25.62
CA ASP A 233 -2.29 24.47 -26.29
C ASP A 233 -0.86 24.73 -25.79
N ASP A 234 -0.52 25.96 -25.37
CA ASP A 234 0.85 26.34 -25.00
C ASP A 234 1.09 26.29 -23.48
N VAL A 235 1.29 25.08 -22.94
CA VAL A 235 1.58 24.91 -21.51
C VAL A 235 2.94 25.53 -21.11
N LEU A 236 3.89 25.64 -22.02
CA LEU A 236 5.22 26.17 -21.71
C LEU A 236 5.16 27.68 -21.47
N ALA A 237 4.38 28.42 -22.26
CA ALA A 237 4.13 29.84 -22.01
C ALA A 237 3.46 30.06 -20.65
N VAL A 238 2.48 29.23 -20.29
CA VAL A 238 1.80 29.29 -18.98
C VAL A 238 2.79 29.00 -17.84
N TYR A 239 3.64 27.99 -17.99
CA TYR A 239 4.67 27.66 -17.02
C TYR A 239 5.69 28.79 -16.84
N GLN A 240 6.18 29.38 -17.94
CA GLN A 240 7.11 30.52 -17.89
C GLN A 240 6.47 31.76 -17.28
N GLN A 241 5.18 32.01 -17.54
CA GLN A 241 4.45 33.10 -16.90
C GLN A 241 4.38 32.89 -15.38
N ALA A 242 4.06 31.68 -14.93
CA ALA A 242 4.03 31.35 -13.51
C ALA A 242 5.37 31.57 -12.81
N VAL A 243 6.48 31.17 -13.45
CA VAL A 243 7.84 31.42 -12.94
C VAL A 243 8.15 32.91 -12.91
N THR A 244 7.80 33.66 -13.96
CA THR A 244 7.99 35.12 -14.04
C THR A 244 7.19 35.86 -12.97
N ASP A 245 6.01 35.35 -12.63
CA ASP A 245 5.14 35.86 -11.58
C ASP A 245 5.65 35.58 -10.17
N GLY A 246 6.78 34.87 -10.04
CA GLY A 246 7.47 34.60 -8.78
C GLY A 246 7.09 33.27 -8.13
N ALA A 247 6.54 32.31 -8.87
CA ALA A 247 6.33 30.97 -8.34
C ALA A 247 7.67 30.33 -7.96
N ASP A 248 7.75 29.70 -6.80
CA ASP A 248 8.88 28.87 -6.36
C ASP A 248 8.55 27.37 -6.35
N PHE A 249 7.27 27.05 -6.58
CA PHE A 249 6.78 25.69 -6.81
C PHE A 249 5.62 25.69 -7.82
N VAL A 250 5.59 24.69 -8.69
CA VAL A 250 4.49 24.47 -9.64
C VAL A 250 3.78 23.17 -9.31
N LEU A 251 2.46 23.25 -9.09
CA LEU A 251 1.58 22.11 -8.92
C LEU A 251 0.73 21.97 -10.18
N GLY A 252 0.92 20.87 -10.91
CA GLY A 252 0.38 20.64 -12.24
C GLY A 252 1.47 20.56 -13.32
N PRO A 253 1.10 20.31 -14.58
CA PRO A 253 -0.26 20.22 -15.09
C PRO A 253 -0.92 18.87 -14.82
N LEU A 254 -2.23 18.77 -15.14
CA LEU A 254 -3.00 17.53 -15.05
C LEU A 254 -2.89 16.65 -16.31
N ALA A 255 -2.80 17.27 -17.49
CA ALA A 255 -2.76 16.55 -18.75
C ALA A 255 -1.38 15.91 -18.97
N LYS A 256 -1.36 14.63 -19.36
CA LYS A 256 -0.13 13.82 -19.48
C LYS A 256 0.84 14.36 -20.53
N ASP A 257 0.32 14.76 -21.68
CA ASP A 257 1.05 15.38 -22.79
C ASP A 257 1.71 16.70 -22.37
N LYS A 258 0.99 17.52 -21.59
CA LYS A 258 1.50 18.79 -21.07
C LYS A 258 2.57 18.59 -20.00
N ALA A 259 2.39 17.60 -19.12
CA ALA A 259 3.39 17.21 -18.13
C ALA A 259 4.68 16.74 -18.81
N ALA A 260 4.56 15.91 -19.86
CA ALA A 260 5.70 15.46 -20.65
C ALA A 260 6.42 16.62 -21.37
N THR A 261 5.66 17.60 -21.87
CA THR A 261 6.21 18.80 -22.52
C THR A 261 7.06 19.65 -21.57
N ILE A 262 6.62 19.82 -20.31
CA ILE A 262 7.41 20.51 -19.27
C ILE A 262 8.64 19.69 -18.90
N ALA A 263 8.49 18.38 -18.64
CA ALA A 263 9.62 17.51 -18.29
C ALA A 263 10.71 17.51 -19.39
N ALA A 264 10.32 17.60 -20.66
CA ALA A 264 11.24 17.64 -21.79
C ALA A 264 12.14 18.90 -21.85
N GLN A 265 11.89 19.93 -21.03
CA GLN A 265 12.79 21.09 -20.94
C GLN A 265 14.16 20.74 -20.32
N GLY A 266 14.28 19.59 -19.65
CA GLY A 266 15.53 19.07 -19.09
C GLY A 266 15.96 19.74 -17.78
N THR A 267 16.05 21.07 -17.74
CA THR A 267 16.32 21.81 -16.51
C THR A 267 15.15 22.74 -16.21
N LEU A 268 14.51 22.54 -15.06
CA LEU A 268 13.39 23.38 -14.62
C LEU A 268 13.87 24.44 -13.62
N PRO A 269 13.38 25.69 -13.71
CA PRO A 269 13.76 26.75 -12.79
C PRO A 269 13.17 26.56 -11.39
N VAL A 270 12.08 25.80 -11.28
CA VAL A 270 11.32 25.61 -10.03
C VAL A 270 10.88 24.16 -9.91
N THR A 271 10.75 23.69 -8.67
CA THR A 271 10.24 22.35 -8.37
C THR A 271 8.83 22.21 -8.91
N THR A 272 8.58 21.13 -9.66
CA THR A 272 7.32 20.90 -10.35
C THR A 272 6.74 19.56 -9.95
N LEU A 273 5.53 19.53 -9.40
CA LEU A 273 4.75 18.32 -9.13
C LEU A 273 3.64 18.19 -10.18
N ALA A 274 3.88 17.39 -11.21
CA ALA A 274 2.86 17.07 -12.20
C ALA A 274 1.78 16.17 -11.59
N LEU A 275 0.51 16.42 -11.93
CA LEU A 275 -0.63 15.64 -11.42
C LEU A 275 -0.97 14.44 -12.32
N ASN A 276 0.06 13.87 -12.95
CA ASN A 276 -0.03 12.70 -13.80
C ASN A 276 1.34 12.02 -13.90
N TYR A 277 1.35 10.76 -14.35
CA TYR A 277 2.60 10.09 -14.70
C TYR A 277 2.87 10.21 -16.20
N ILE A 278 4.12 10.44 -16.54
CA ILE A 278 4.62 10.43 -17.92
C ILE A 278 5.30 9.09 -18.22
N ASP A 279 5.34 8.69 -19.50
CA ASP A 279 5.88 7.38 -19.93
C ASP A 279 7.40 7.37 -20.07
N THR A 280 8.08 8.48 -19.74
CA THR A 280 9.52 8.64 -19.92
C THR A 280 10.25 8.56 -18.59
N ASP A 281 11.33 7.78 -18.56
CA ASP A 281 12.20 7.67 -17.38
C ASP A 281 13.19 8.82 -17.25
N ASN A 282 13.56 9.46 -18.36
CA ASN A 282 14.46 10.61 -18.33
C ASN A 282 13.68 11.87 -17.92
N ARG A 283 13.96 12.39 -16.72
CA ARG A 283 13.25 13.52 -16.11
C ARG A 283 14.22 14.46 -15.39
N PRO A 284 13.92 15.77 -15.31
CA PRO A 284 14.65 16.70 -14.47
C PRO A 284 14.62 16.28 -12.99
N ASP A 285 15.71 16.53 -12.25
CA ASP A 285 15.82 16.17 -10.83
C ASP A 285 14.72 16.78 -9.94
N ASN A 286 14.23 17.96 -10.34
CA ASN A 286 13.19 18.71 -9.66
C ASN A 286 11.79 18.55 -10.29
N PHE A 287 11.58 17.51 -11.10
CA PHE A 287 10.29 17.14 -11.66
C PHE A 287 9.74 15.89 -10.98
N PHE A 288 8.66 16.06 -10.24
CA PHE A 288 7.98 15.03 -9.47
C PHE A 288 6.60 14.76 -10.06
N GLN A 289 6.05 13.60 -9.76
CA GLN A 289 4.76 13.17 -10.31
C GLN A 289 3.87 12.57 -9.24
N PHE A 290 2.59 12.89 -9.29
CA PHE A 290 1.56 12.30 -8.44
C PHE A 290 0.34 12.02 -9.28
N GLY A 291 -0.17 10.79 -9.28
CA GLY A 291 -1.27 10.39 -10.16
C GLY A 291 -2.16 9.32 -9.54
N LEU A 292 -3.41 9.27 -10.03
CA LEU A 292 -4.36 8.22 -9.68
C LEU A 292 -4.29 7.05 -10.68
N ALA A 293 -3.11 6.50 -10.88
CA ALA A 293 -2.89 5.47 -11.90
C ALA A 293 -3.38 4.10 -11.41
N PRO A 294 -4.31 3.43 -12.12
CA PRO A 294 -4.74 2.07 -11.78
C PRO A 294 -3.60 1.04 -11.85
N GLU A 295 -2.52 1.34 -12.56
CA GLU A 295 -1.29 0.54 -12.58
C GLU A 295 -0.64 0.41 -11.19
N ASP A 296 -0.71 1.45 -10.35
CA ASP A 296 -0.21 1.38 -8.96
C ASP A 296 -1.07 0.42 -8.13
N GLU A 297 -2.39 0.46 -8.32
CA GLU A 297 -3.36 -0.41 -7.64
C GLU A 297 -3.18 -1.86 -8.05
N ALA A 298 -2.94 -2.11 -9.34
CA ALA A 298 -2.60 -3.41 -9.89
C ALA A 298 -1.32 -3.99 -9.25
N ARG A 299 -0.26 -3.19 -9.11
CA ARG A 299 0.98 -3.58 -8.40
C ARG A 299 0.71 -3.92 -6.93
N GLN A 300 -0.10 -3.12 -6.24
CA GLN A 300 -0.47 -3.38 -4.85
C GLN A 300 -1.23 -4.70 -4.69
N ILE A 301 -2.15 -5.01 -5.61
CA ILE A 301 -2.90 -6.27 -5.62
C ILE A 301 -1.95 -7.47 -5.85
N ALA A 302 -0.97 -7.33 -6.76
CA ALA A 302 0.05 -8.37 -6.97
C ALA A 302 0.90 -8.61 -5.70
N ASN A 303 1.33 -7.54 -5.03
CA ASN A 303 2.03 -7.61 -3.74
C ASN A 303 1.19 -8.37 -2.70
N HIS A 304 -0.10 -8.05 -2.59
CA HIS A 304 -1.00 -8.73 -1.67
C HIS A 304 -1.16 -10.23 -1.99
N GLY A 305 -1.34 -10.59 -3.26
CA GLY A 305 -1.43 -11.99 -3.68
C GLY A 305 -0.18 -12.80 -3.26
N ALA A 306 1.01 -12.23 -3.45
CA ALA A 306 2.26 -12.91 -3.16
C ALA A 306 2.45 -13.07 -1.66
N ARG A 307 2.07 -12.03 -0.91
CA ARG A 307 2.03 -12.05 0.56
C ARG A 307 1.01 -13.02 1.13
N LYS A 308 0.00 -13.45 0.37
CA LYS A 308 -0.92 -14.54 0.75
C LYS A 308 -0.42 -15.93 0.35
N GLY A 309 0.79 -16.03 -0.20
CA GLY A 309 1.38 -17.30 -0.62
C GLY A 309 0.75 -17.86 -1.90
N ALA A 310 0.00 -17.03 -2.63
CA ALA A 310 -0.50 -17.42 -3.93
C ALA A 310 0.66 -17.54 -4.93
N LEU A 311 0.56 -18.50 -5.83
CA LEU A 311 1.55 -18.77 -6.87
C LEU A 311 0.94 -18.61 -8.26
N GLN A 312 -0.38 -18.78 -8.39
CA GLN A 312 -1.08 -18.82 -9.66
C GLN A 312 -2.22 -17.80 -9.68
N ALA A 313 -2.15 -16.84 -10.59
CA ALA A 313 -3.19 -15.84 -10.79
C ALA A 313 -3.87 -16.01 -12.15
N GLY A 314 -5.17 -15.78 -12.22
CA GLY A 314 -5.84 -15.48 -13.48
C GLY A 314 -6.12 -13.99 -13.60
N ILE A 315 -6.25 -13.51 -14.83
CA ILE A 315 -6.45 -12.11 -15.14
C ILE A 315 -7.66 -11.97 -16.06
N LEU A 316 -8.61 -11.11 -15.67
CA LEU A 316 -9.76 -10.74 -16.48
C LEU A 316 -9.89 -9.21 -16.52
N TYR A 317 -9.89 -8.62 -17.71
CA TYR A 317 -9.89 -7.16 -17.90
C TYR A 317 -10.64 -6.75 -19.17
N PRO A 318 -11.11 -5.50 -19.31
CA PRO A 318 -11.78 -5.05 -20.52
C PRO A 318 -10.82 -4.97 -21.70
N GLU A 319 -11.30 -5.26 -22.89
CA GLU A 319 -10.54 -5.09 -24.13
C GLU A 319 -10.19 -3.61 -24.37
N GLY A 320 -8.94 -3.36 -24.76
CA GLY A 320 -8.43 -2.01 -25.08
C GLY A 320 -7.06 -1.74 -24.47
N GLU A 321 -6.39 -0.70 -24.96
CA GLU A 321 -5.02 -0.35 -24.53
C GLU A 321 -4.94 -0.02 -23.04
N TRP A 322 -5.93 0.70 -22.50
CA TRP A 322 -5.95 1.05 -21.08
C TRP A 322 -6.02 -0.20 -20.20
N GLY A 323 -6.93 -1.13 -20.49
CA GLY A 323 -7.04 -2.38 -19.74
C GLY A 323 -5.79 -3.24 -19.86
N ALA A 324 -5.18 -3.28 -21.05
CA ALA A 324 -3.94 -4.00 -21.28
C ALA A 324 -2.76 -3.44 -20.48
N ARG A 325 -2.62 -2.11 -20.37
CA ARG A 325 -1.55 -1.48 -19.56
C ARG A 325 -1.67 -1.81 -18.08
N VAL A 326 -2.89 -1.75 -17.53
CA VAL A 326 -3.14 -2.08 -16.12
C VAL A 326 -2.90 -3.57 -15.85
N ALA A 327 -3.37 -4.45 -16.74
CA ALA A 327 -3.08 -5.88 -16.67
C ALA A 327 -1.57 -6.17 -16.75
N GLN A 328 -0.84 -5.49 -17.64
CA GLN A 328 0.61 -5.66 -17.76
C GLN A 328 1.34 -5.22 -16.49
N ALA A 329 0.96 -4.10 -15.87
CA ALA A 329 1.52 -3.66 -14.60
C ALA A 329 1.32 -4.70 -13.47
N PHE A 330 0.17 -5.39 -13.44
CA PHE A 330 -0.05 -6.53 -12.55
C PHE A 330 0.88 -7.70 -12.90
N VAL A 331 0.95 -8.08 -14.18
CA VAL A 331 1.76 -9.23 -14.66
C VAL A 331 3.24 -9.05 -14.33
N ASP A 332 3.81 -7.89 -14.65
CA ASP A 332 5.22 -7.59 -14.44
C ASP A 332 5.56 -7.74 -12.96
N ARG A 333 4.77 -7.10 -12.08
CA ARG A 333 4.97 -7.19 -10.63
C ARG A 333 4.74 -8.60 -10.10
N TRP A 334 3.73 -9.31 -10.61
CA TRP A 334 3.44 -10.68 -10.20
C TRP A 334 4.59 -11.64 -10.52
N GLN A 335 5.21 -11.48 -11.69
CA GLN A 335 6.35 -12.28 -12.12
C GLN A 335 7.62 -11.94 -11.35
N GLU A 336 7.88 -10.65 -11.07
CA GLU A 336 8.97 -10.22 -10.18
C GLU A 336 8.89 -10.88 -8.80
N LEU A 337 7.68 -11.06 -8.29
CA LEU A 337 7.41 -11.71 -7.00
C LEU A 337 7.49 -13.24 -7.05
N GLY A 338 7.76 -13.82 -8.22
CA GLY A 338 7.86 -15.27 -8.45
C GLY A 338 6.53 -15.97 -8.73
N GLY A 339 5.45 -15.21 -8.90
CA GLY A 339 4.14 -15.71 -9.29
C GLY A 339 4.06 -16.04 -10.79
N SER A 340 3.05 -16.82 -11.17
CA SER A 340 2.75 -17.17 -12.56
C SER A 340 1.31 -16.85 -12.91
N VAL A 341 1.07 -16.52 -14.18
CA VAL A 341 -0.28 -16.24 -14.70
C VAL A 341 -0.79 -17.48 -15.42
N THR A 342 -1.83 -18.10 -14.87
CA THR A 342 -2.43 -19.32 -15.41
C THR A 342 -3.21 -19.04 -16.69
N ILE A 343 -3.93 -17.92 -16.72
CA ILE A 343 -4.79 -17.54 -17.83
C ILE A 343 -5.06 -16.04 -17.80
N THR A 344 -5.03 -15.46 -18.99
CA THR A 344 -5.41 -14.07 -19.24
C THR A 344 -6.56 -14.06 -20.24
N ARG A 345 -7.63 -13.31 -19.93
CA ARG A 345 -8.77 -13.09 -20.82
C ARG A 345 -9.18 -11.64 -20.84
N THR A 346 -9.61 -11.20 -22.02
CA THR A 346 -10.25 -9.91 -22.23
C THR A 346 -11.74 -10.10 -22.39
N TYR A 347 -12.52 -9.10 -21.99
CA TYR A 347 -13.95 -9.05 -22.28
C TYR A 347 -14.33 -7.76 -22.99
N GLN A 348 -15.38 -7.84 -23.82
CA GLN A 348 -16.05 -6.67 -24.38
C GLN A 348 -17.25 -6.31 -23.51
N GLU A 349 -17.67 -5.05 -23.54
CA GLU A 349 -18.89 -4.63 -22.84
C GLU A 349 -20.12 -5.31 -23.45
N GLY A 350 -21.02 -5.79 -22.58
CA GLY A 350 -22.28 -6.40 -22.97
C GLY A 350 -22.44 -7.85 -22.49
N PRO A 351 -23.39 -8.61 -23.06
CA PRO A 351 -23.82 -9.91 -22.53
C PRO A 351 -22.77 -11.03 -22.66
N SER A 352 -21.66 -10.78 -23.38
CA SER A 352 -20.58 -11.75 -23.61
C SER A 352 -19.66 -11.95 -22.40
N ILE A 353 -19.73 -11.10 -21.37
CA ILE A 353 -18.92 -11.22 -20.15
C ILE A 353 -19.14 -12.58 -19.49
N GLY A 354 -20.39 -13.04 -19.41
CA GLY A 354 -20.72 -14.35 -18.83
C GLY A 354 -20.09 -15.52 -19.60
N GLU A 355 -20.11 -15.48 -20.93
CA GLU A 355 -19.48 -16.52 -21.76
C GLU A 355 -17.95 -16.44 -21.66
N THR A 356 -17.36 -15.24 -21.58
CA THR A 356 -15.91 -15.07 -21.37
C THR A 356 -15.46 -15.69 -20.05
N VAL A 357 -16.22 -15.46 -18.97
CA VAL A 357 -15.97 -16.08 -17.65
C VAL A 357 -16.12 -17.59 -17.75
N LYS A 358 -17.15 -18.07 -18.43
CA LYS A 358 -17.35 -19.49 -18.69
C LYS A 358 -16.17 -20.10 -19.43
N GLU A 359 -15.71 -19.50 -20.53
CA GLU A 359 -14.54 -19.96 -21.28
C GLU A 359 -13.27 -19.92 -20.44
N MET A 360 -13.05 -18.86 -19.66
CA MET A 360 -11.91 -18.75 -18.74
C MET A 360 -11.87 -19.93 -17.76
N LEU A 361 -13.03 -20.35 -17.25
CA LEU A 361 -13.15 -21.46 -16.31
C LEU A 361 -13.21 -22.84 -17.00
N LEU A 362 -13.74 -22.95 -18.22
CA LEU A 362 -14.01 -24.21 -18.92
C LEU A 362 -12.98 -24.62 -19.99
N VAL A 363 -12.12 -23.71 -20.49
CA VAL A 363 -11.10 -24.02 -21.53
C VAL A 363 -10.04 -25.04 -21.05
N ALA A 364 -10.09 -25.48 -19.79
CA ALA A 364 -9.26 -26.58 -19.27
C ALA A 364 -9.97 -27.95 -19.13
N GLN A 365 -11.20 -28.14 -19.62
CA GLN A 365 -11.88 -29.45 -19.53
C GLN A 365 -11.80 -30.34 -20.79
N SER A 366 -11.55 -29.82 -22.00
CA SER A 366 -11.90 -30.60 -23.21
C SER A 366 -10.75 -31.17 -24.09
N GLN A 367 -9.54 -30.60 -24.16
CA GLN A 367 -8.66 -30.96 -25.32
C GLN A 367 -7.41 -31.82 -25.09
N LYS A 368 -6.91 -32.00 -23.85
CA LYS A 368 -5.66 -32.80 -23.63
C LYS A 368 -5.78 -34.08 -22.79
N ARG A 369 -6.94 -34.39 -22.20
CA ARG A 369 -7.15 -35.68 -21.48
C ARG A 369 -8.10 -36.64 -22.19
N GLY A 370 -9.15 -36.15 -22.86
CA GLY A 370 -10.14 -36.99 -23.55
C GLY A 370 -9.62 -37.71 -24.81
N ASN A 371 -8.70 -37.09 -25.55
CA ASN A 371 -8.24 -37.63 -26.84
C ASN A 371 -7.10 -38.66 -26.73
N ALA A 372 -6.44 -38.76 -25.57
CA ALA A 372 -5.38 -39.74 -25.34
C ALA A 372 -5.88 -41.04 -24.67
N VAL A 373 -6.96 -40.98 -23.87
CA VAL A 373 -7.42 -42.12 -23.05
C VAL A 373 -8.61 -42.87 -23.68
N SER A 374 -9.39 -42.22 -24.55
CA SER A 374 -10.50 -42.87 -25.27
C SER A 374 -10.07 -43.83 -26.39
N ARG A 375 -8.80 -43.80 -26.80
CA ARG A 375 -8.27 -44.70 -27.83
C ARG A 375 -7.92 -46.10 -27.29
N PHE A 376 -7.88 -46.29 -25.98
CA PHE A 376 -7.38 -47.54 -25.38
C PHE A 376 -8.22 -48.14 -24.24
N THR A 377 -9.31 -47.51 -23.78
CA THR A 377 -10.15 -48.10 -22.70
C THR A 377 -11.64 -47.77 -22.83
N SER A 378 -12.52 -48.74 -22.53
CA SER A 378 -14.00 -48.61 -22.51
C SER A 378 -14.57 -48.21 -21.14
N LEU A 379 -13.80 -47.47 -20.33
CA LEU A 379 -14.26 -47.01 -19.02
C LEU A 379 -15.17 -45.79 -19.20
N LYS A 380 -16.43 -45.89 -18.75
CA LYS A 380 -17.32 -44.74 -18.62
C LYS A 380 -16.70 -43.79 -17.58
N MET A 381 -16.13 -42.67 -18.04
CA MET A 381 -15.71 -41.61 -17.13
C MET A 381 -16.95 -40.89 -16.58
N ASP A 382 -17.00 -40.79 -15.26
CA ASP A 382 -17.95 -39.98 -14.53
C ASP A 382 -17.58 -38.50 -14.74
N ASN A 383 -18.33 -37.84 -15.62
CA ASN A 383 -18.03 -36.50 -16.13
C ASN A 383 -18.69 -35.43 -15.23
N GLN A 384 -18.40 -35.48 -13.93
CA GLN A 384 -18.79 -34.39 -13.03
C GLN A 384 -17.81 -33.23 -13.20
N PRO A 385 -18.29 -31.98 -13.42
CA PRO A 385 -17.43 -30.82 -13.57
C PRO A 385 -16.64 -30.60 -12.26
N ARG A 386 -15.37 -31.00 -12.23
CA ARG A 386 -14.48 -30.70 -11.11
C ARG A 386 -13.85 -29.33 -11.30
N ARG A 387 -13.79 -28.60 -10.18
CA ARG A 387 -13.17 -27.28 -9.99
C ARG A 387 -11.76 -27.24 -10.58
N ARG A 388 -11.40 -26.14 -11.22
CA ARG A 388 -10.00 -25.74 -11.44
C ARG A 388 -9.37 -25.43 -10.07
N GLN A 389 -8.26 -26.11 -9.75
CA GLN A 389 -7.39 -25.81 -8.59
C GLN A 389 -6.07 -25.17 -9.04
N ASP A 390 -5.98 -24.71 -10.29
CA ASP A 390 -4.76 -24.18 -10.90
C ASP A 390 -4.68 -22.64 -10.85
N MET A 391 -5.59 -21.99 -10.13
CA MET A 391 -5.56 -20.57 -9.84
C MET A 391 -5.91 -20.34 -8.36
N ASP A 392 -5.06 -19.59 -7.68
CA ASP A 392 -5.24 -19.22 -6.28
C ASP A 392 -6.15 -18.00 -6.14
N PHE A 393 -6.14 -17.09 -7.13
CA PHE A 393 -7.04 -15.95 -7.20
C PHE A 393 -7.25 -15.42 -8.62
N LEU A 394 -8.26 -14.55 -8.77
CA LEU A 394 -8.53 -13.78 -9.97
C LEU A 394 -8.24 -12.30 -9.72
N PHE A 395 -7.34 -11.71 -10.51
CA PHE A 395 -7.27 -10.27 -10.68
C PHE A 395 -8.32 -9.84 -11.70
N LEU A 396 -9.25 -9.00 -11.27
CA LEU A 396 -10.34 -8.46 -12.06
C LEU A 396 -10.15 -6.94 -12.19
N LEU A 397 -10.04 -6.45 -13.41
CA LEU A 397 -10.17 -5.03 -13.71
C LEU A 397 -11.57 -4.81 -14.26
N ALA A 398 -12.47 -4.18 -13.51
CA ALA A 398 -13.85 -3.95 -13.93
C ALA A 398 -14.48 -2.76 -13.21
N ASP A 399 -15.43 -2.10 -13.88
CA ASP A 399 -16.33 -1.13 -13.25
C ASP A 399 -17.48 -1.81 -12.48
N PRO A 400 -18.33 -1.09 -11.73
CA PRO A 400 -19.41 -1.72 -10.96
C PRO A 400 -20.42 -2.46 -11.84
N ASN A 401 -20.70 -1.99 -13.07
CA ASN A 401 -21.66 -2.65 -13.97
C ASN A 401 -21.09 -3.94 -14.55
N GLN A 402 -19.81 -3.94 -14.89
CA GLN A 402 -19.08 -5.11 -15.39
C GLN A 402 -18.88 -6.13 -14.27
N GLY A 403 -18.49 -5.69 -13.07
CA GLY A 403 -18.32 -6.53 -11.89
C GLY A 403 -19.57 -7.29 -11.48
N ARG A 404 -20.74 -6.62 -11.55
CA ARG A 404 -22.05 -7.22 -11.28
C ARG A 404 -22.44 -8.30 -12.29
N GLN A 405 -21.75 -8.41 -13.43
CA GLN A 405 -21.93 -9.51 -14.39
C GLN A 405 -20.90 -10.63 -14.15
N VAL A 406 -19.64 -10.26 -13.89
CA VAL A 406 -18.55 -11.21 -13.68
C VAL A 406 -18.79 -12.10 -12.45
N LYS A 407 -19.09 -11.52 -11.29
CA LYS A 407 -19.15 -12.30 -10.04
C LYS A 407 -20.31 -13.31 -10.00
N PRO A 408 -21.53 -12.98 -10.46
CA PRO A 408 -22.58 -13.98 -10.62
C PRO A 408 -22.20 -15.11 -11.61
N ALA A 409 -21.53 -14.79 -12.72
CA ALA A 409 -21.04 -15.80 -13.66
C ALA A 409 -19.99 -16.74 -13.02
N LEU A 410 -19.05 -16.19 -12.24
CA LEU A 410 -18.07 -16.99 -11.47
C LEU A 410 -18.78 -17.94 -10.48
N ASN A 411 -19.78 -17.44 -9.76
CA ASN A 411 -20.54 -18.22 -8.79
C ASN A 411 -21.34 -19.34 -9.46
N PHE A 412 -21.94 -19.08 -10.64
CA PHE A 412 -22.69 -20.05 -11.42
C PHE A 412 -21.80 -21.20 -11.94
N HIS A 413 -20.55 -20.89 -12.31
CA HIS A 413 -19.58 -21.87 -12.81
C HIS A 413 -18.70 -22.50 -11.70
N TYR A 414 -19.23 -22.61 -10.47
CA TYR A 414 -18.62 -23.29 -9.32
C TYR A 414 -17.27 -22.72 -8.84
N ALA A 415 -16.97 -21.46 -9.15
CA ALA A 415 -15.80 -20.71 -8.64
C ALA A 415 -16.18 -19.77 -7.47
N LYS A 416 -17.16 -20.17 -6.65
CA LYS A 416 -17.65 -19.35 -5.53
C LYS A 416 -16.55 -19.02 -4.51
N ASP A 417 -15.66 -19.98 -4.28
CA ASP A 417 -14.56 -19.89 -3.30
C ASP A 417 -13.31 -19.21 -3.87
N LEU A 418 -13.24 -18.94 -5.18
CA LEU A 418 -12.11 -18.27 -5.81
C LEU A 418 -12.05 -16.81 -5.31
N PRO A 419 -10.98 -16.39 -4.62
CA PRO A 419 -10.76 -15.00 -4.26
C PRO A 419 -10.70 -14.14 -5.52
N VAL A 420 -11.44 -13.02 -5.50
CA VAL A 420 -11.42 -12.02 -6.57
C VAL A 420 -10.88 -10.72 -5.98
N TYR A 421 -9.81 -10.21 -6.57
CA TYR A 421 -9.19 -8.93 -6.22
C TYR A 421 -9.37 -7.93 -7.36
N SER A 422 -9.70 -6.68 -7.03
CA SER A 422 -9.96 -5.63 -8.02
C SER A 422 -9.36 -4.29 -7.60
N THR A 423 -9.16 -3.41 -8.59
CA THR A 423 -8.83 -1.99 -8.40
C THR A 423 -10.03 -1.20 -7.86
N ALA A 424 -9.84 0.05 -7.46
CA ALA A 424 -10.89 0.97 -6.98
C ALA A 424 -12.03 1.16 -7.99
N LEU A 425 -11.75 0.95 -9.29
CA LEU A 425 -12.73 1.05 -10.37
C LEU A 425 -14.01 0.23 -10.12
N ILE A 426 -13.95 -0.88 -9.39
CA ILE A 426 -15.10 -1.74 -9.11
C ILE A 426 -16.18 -1.08 -8.25
N TYR A 427 -15.83 0.03 -7.58
CA TYR A 427 -16.68 0.73 -6.64
C TYR A 427 -16.95 2.16 -7.10
N SER A 428 -18.23 2.55 -7.13
CA SER A 428 -18.63 3.91 -7.50
C SER A 428 -18.20 4.97 -6.49
N GLY A 429 -17.86 4.58 -5.26
CA GLY A 429 -17.60 5.51 -4.15
C GLY A 429 -18.81 5.74 -3.25
N GLU A 430 -19.98 5.23 -3.64
CA GLU A 430 -21.23 5.37 -2.90
C GLU A 430 -21.87 4.01 -2.64
N ASP A 431 -22.44 3.85 -1.44
CA ASP A 431 -23.13 2.64 -1.01
C ASP A 431 -24.40 2.39 -1.85
N ASN A 432 -24.46 1.27 -2.58
CA ASN A 432 -25.66 0.82 -3.27
C ASN A 432 -26.03 -0.64 -2.94
N PRO A 433 -26.54 -0.93 -1.73
CA PRO A 433 -26.74 -2.30 -1.26
C PRO A 433 -27.56 -3.20 -2.16
N ARG A 434 -28.53 -2.62 -2.90
CA ARG A 434 -29.39 -3.39 -3.82
C ARG A 434 -28.64 -3.80 -5.08
N ARG A 435 -27.85 -2.91 -5.67
CA ARG A 435 -27.10 -3.20 -6.92
C ARG A 435 -25.79 -3.92 -6.66
N ASP A 436 -25.14 -3.62 -5.54
CA ASP A 436 -23.80 -4.13 -5.23
C ASP A 436 -23.83 -5.47 -4.48
N GLN A 437 -25.01 -6.02 -4.24
CA GLN A 437 -25.14 -7.38 -3.69
C GLN A 437 -24.46 -8.42 -4.59
N ASP A 438 -24.46 -8.20 -5.92
CA ASP A 438 -23.78 -9.06 -6.89
C ASP A 438 -22.24 -8.97 -6.80
N LEU A 439 -21.71 -7.91 -6.19
CA LEU A 439 -20.26 -7.72 -5.99
C LEU A 439 -19.74 -8.39 -4.71
N ASN A 440 -20.63 -8.96 -3.88
CA ASN A 440 -20.27 -9.54 -2.59
C ASN A 440 -19.08 -10.53 -2.68
N GLY A 441 -18.14 -10.36 -1.76
CA GLY A 441 -16.92 -11.16 -1.67
C GLY A 441 -15.78 -10.74 -2.59
N ILE A 442 -16.00 -9.79 -3.52
CA ILE A 442 -14.88 -9.13 -4.21
C ILE A 442 -14.14 -8.26 -3.19
N ARG A 443 -12.82 -8.44 -3.14
CA ARG A 443 -11.90 -7.59 -2.38
C ARG A 443 -11.30 -6.57 -3.32
N PHE A 444 -11.12 -5.34 -2.86
CA PHE A 444 -10.57 -4.29 -3.69
C PHE A 444 -9.81 -3.27 -2.85
N VAL A 445 -9.01 -2.46 -3.52
CA VAL A 445 -8.30 -1.33 -2.91
C VAL A 445 -8.99 -0.02 -3.25
N ASP A 446 -9.03 0.92 -2.32
CA ASP A 446 -9.50 2.29 -2.57
C ASP A 446 -8.92 3.27 -1.54
N MET A 447 -9.14 4.56 -1.76
CA MET A 447 -8.61 5.63 -0.92
C MET A 447 -9.26 5.64 0.47
N PRO A 448 -8.51 5.99 1.53
CA PRO A 448 -9.08 6.28 2.85
C PRO A 448 -10.26 7.27 2.78
N TRP A 449 -10.19 8.30 1.93
CA TRP A 449 -11.27 9.26 1.71
C TRP A 449 -12.62 8.62 1.33
N ILE A 450 -12.58 7.49 0.63
CA ILE A 450 -13.78 6.79 0.15
C ILE A 450 -14.23 5.71 1.13
N LEU A 451 -13.30 5.15 1.92
CA LEU A 451 -13.51 3.93 2.70
C LEU A 451 -13.63 4.15 4.21
N THR A 452 -13.08 5.24 4.74
CA THR A 452 -12.90 5.45 6.18
C THR A 452 -13.37 6.82 6.63
N ASP A 453 -13.82 6.90 7.88
CA ASP A 453 -14.22 8.16 8.52
C ASP A 453 -13.05 8.83 9.28
N ASP A 454 -11.81 8.34 9.12
CA ASP A 454 -10.61 8.82 9.82
C ASP A 454 -10.35 10.32 9.63
N ASN A 455 -10.89 10.91 8.56
CA ASN A 455 -10.77 12.32 8.22
C ASN A 455 -12.08 13.10 8.40
N GLN A 456 -12.95 12.71 9.34
CA GLN A 456 -14.28 13.30 9.53
C GLN A 456 -14.28 14.84 9.54
N ALA A 457 -13.36 15.47 10.27
CA ALA A 457 -13.28 16.94 10.32
C ALA A 457 -13.00 17.57 8.95
N LEU A 458 -12.25 16.88 8.09
CA LEU A 458 -11.98 17.32 6.72
C LEU A 458 -13.15 17.03 5.79
N HIS A 459 -13.84 15.90 5.96
CA HIS A 459 -15.11 15.63 5.28
C HIS A 459 -16.17 16.69 5.62
N ASP A 460 -16.30 17.06 6.89
CA ASP A 460 -17.22 18.10 7.33
C ASP A 460 -16.88 19.46 6.71
N ALA A 461 -15.59 19.81 6.66
CA ALA A 461 -15.12 21.03 6.02
C ALA A 461 -15.41 21.02 4.50
N ALA A 462 -15.16 19.89 3.83
CA ALA A 462 -15.46 19.73 2.41
C ALA A 462 -16.96 19.86 2.12
N ASN A 463 -17.81 19.17 2.89
CA ASN A 463 -19.27 19.21 2.73
C ASN A 463 -19.86 20.60 3.01
N GLN A 464 -19.28 21.35 3.94
CA GLN A 464 -19.69 22.74 4.19
C GLN A 464 -19.31 23.68 3.04
N GLN A 465 -18.14 23.47 2.45
CA GLN A 465 -17.62 24.32 1.38
C GLN A 465 -18.24 23.98 0.02
N TRP A 466 -18.49 22.69 -0.23
CA TRP A 466 -18.90 22.12 -1.51
C TRP A 466 -20.10 21.17 -1.31
N PRO A 467 -21.30 21.70 -1.00
CA PRO A 467 -22.47 20.87 -0.61
C PRO A 467 -23.02 20.00 -1.73
N ASP A 468 -22.74 20.33 -3.00
CA ASP A 468 -23.14 19.54 -4.17
C ASP A 468 -22.29 18.28 -4.36
N GLY A 469 -21.16 18.17 -3.64
CA GLY A 469 -20.17 17.10 -3.80
C GLY A 469 -19.52 17.07 -5.18
N HIS A 470 -18.82 15.96 -5.49
CA HIS A 470 -18.00 15.85 -6.70
C HIS A 470 -18.39 14.62 -7.55
N GLY A 471 -19.34 13.81 -7.08
CA GLY A 471 -19.85 12.61 -7.75
C GLY A 471 -18.71 11.70 -8.21
N ARG A 472 -18.63 11.41 -9.52
CA ARG A 472 -17.56 10.57 -10.09
C ARG A 472 -16.14 11.15 -9.95
N TYR A 473 -16.00 12.42 -9.61
CA TYR A 473 -14.71 13.11 -9.45
C TYR A 473 -14.26 13.22 -7.98
N GLU A 474 -14.95 12.57 -7.04
CA GLU A 474 -14.61 12.57 -5.62
C GLU A 474 -13.15 12.14 -5.35
N ARG A 475 -12.64 11.16 -6.11
CA ARG A 475 -11.23 10.74 -6.00
C ARG A 475 -10.24 11.81 -6.48
N LEU A 476 -10.61 12.64 -7.47
CA LEU A 476 -9.81 13.78 -7.91
C LEU A 476 -9.87 14.93 -6.90
N PHE A 477 -11.01 15.13 -6.24
CA PHE A 477 -11.10 16.05 -5.11
C PHE A 477 -10.13 15.63 -3.99
N ALA A 478 -10.14 14.36 -3.59
CA ALA A 478 -9.20 13.81 -2.61
C ALA A 478 -7.74 13.97 -3.06
N MET A 479 -7.45 13.76 -4.35
CA MET A 479 -6.13 14.03 -4.92
C MET A 479 -5.72 15.50 -4.79
N GLY A 480 -6.66 16.44 -4.92
CA GLY A 480 -6.38 17.87 -4.75
C GLY A 480 -5.93 18.21 -3.33
N ILE A 481 -6.56 17.59 -2.33
CA ILE A 481 -6.17 17.73 -0.91
C ILE A 481 -4.72 17.29 -0.72
N ASP A 482 -4.37 16.09 -1.17
CA ASP A 482 -3.03 15.55 -0.97
C ASP A 482 -1.98 16.25 -1.85
N ALA A 483 -2.32 16.67 -3.07
CA ALA A 483 -1.44 17.47 -3.92
C ALA A 483 -1.05 18.79 -3.22
N TYR A 484 -2.01 19.45 -2.56
CA TYR A 484 -1.74 20.63 -1.74
C TYR A 484 -0.89 20.32 -0.50
N ARG A 485 -0.99 19.13 0.10
CA ARG A 485 -0.12 18.75 1.23
C ARG A 485 1.29 18.43 0.78
N LEU A 486 1.42 17.79 -0.39
CA LEU A 486 2.69 17.37 -0.97
C LEU A 486 3.63 18.54 -1.24
N GLN A 487 3.16 19.72 -1.67
CA GLN A 487 4.04 20.88 -1.89
C GLN A 487 4.96 21.19 -0.70
N GLY A 488 4.47 21.02 0.54
CA GLY A 488 5.25 21.29 1.74
C GLY A 488 6.03 20.08 2.24
N ARG A 489 5.69 18.87 1.79
CA ARG A 489 6.27 17.60 2.27
C ARG A 489 7.18 16.94 1.26
N LEU A 490 7.22 17.41 0.01
CA LEU A 490 7.89 16.76 -1.10
C LEU A 490 9.38 16.59 -0.84
N TYR A 491 10.02 17.61 -0.27
CA TYR A 491 11.43 17.55 0.12
C TYR A 491 11.68 16.41 1.12
N LEU A 492 10.85 16.31 2.16
CA LEU A 492 10.98 15.28 3.20
C LEU A 492 10.84 13.87 2.61
N LEU A 493 9.82 13.65 1.77
CA LEU A 493 9.59 12.38 1.10
C LEU A 493 10.74 11.99 0.16
N ASN A 494 11.38 12.98 -0.47
CA ASN A 494 12.51 12.74 -1.36
C ASN A 494 13.83 12.51 -0.60
N ALA A 495 14.03 13.20 0.52
CA ALA A 495 15.27 13.12 1.31
C ALA A 495 15.34 11.89 2.20
N LEU A 496 14.20 11.40 2.69
CA LEU A 496 14.11 10.25 3.59
C LEU A 496 13.32 9.11 2.92
N PRO A 497 13.98 8.02 2.47
CA PRO A 497 13.30 6.90 1.82
C PRO A 497 12.27 6.18 2.71
N SER A 498 12.43 6.25 4.04
CA SER A 498 11.48 5.72 5.01
C SER A 498 10.32 6.67 5.32
N SER A 499 10.29 7.85 4.68
CA SER A 499 9.26 8.83 4.92
C SER A 499 7.98 8.52 4.18
N GLU A 500 6.88 8.60 4.91
CA GLU A 500 5.53 8.47 4.39
C GLU A 500 4.69 9.66 4.82
N LEU A 501 3.77 10.08 3.97
CA LEU A 501 2.73 11.04 4.28
C LEU A 501 1.39 10.30 4.33
N PRO A 502 0.72 10.21 5.50
CA PRO A 502 -0.64 9.70 5.61
C PRO A 502 -1.61 10.65 4.88
N GLY A 503 -1.94 10.31 3.64
CA GLY A 503 -2.82 11.07 2.77
C GLY A 503 -4.25 10.57 2.77
N VAL A 504 -5.18 11.41 2.30
CA VAL A 504 -6.57 10.99 2.07
C VAL A 504 -6.71 10.06 0.87
N THR A 505 -5.72 10.06 -0.03
CA THR A 505 -5.61 9.19 -1.20
C THR A 505 -4.79 7.92 -0.96
N GLY A 506 -4.35 7.68 0.28
CA GLY A 506 -3.53 6.53 0.69
C GLY A 506 -2.30 6.97 1.47
N ARG A 507 -1.47 6.01 1.90
CA ARG A 507 -0.11 6.35 2.37
C ARG A 507 0.75 6.72 1.16
N LEU A 508 1.36 7.89 1.21
CA LEU A 508 2.14 8.46 0.11
C LEU A 508 3.63 8.35 0.43
N HIS A 509 4.40 7.77 -0.47
CA HIS A 509 5.86 7.71 -0.38
C HIS A 509 6.50 8.03 -1.72
N MET A 510 7.79 8.36 -1.71
CA MET A 510 8.53 8.66 -2.94
C MET A 510 9.21 7.41 -3.49
N GLU A 511 9.02 7.14 -4.76
CA GLU A 511 9.80 6.16 -5.52
C GLU A 511 10.18 6.77 -6.88
N ASN A 512 11.47 6.97 -7.13
CA ASN A 512 11.98 7.49 -8.41
C ASN A 512 11.26 8.76 -8.91
N GLN A 513 11.14 9.78 -8.05
CA GLN A 513 10.41 11.04 -8.31
C GLN A 513 8.90 10.86 -8.55
N ARG A 514 8.32 9.69 -8.21
CA ARG A 514 6.89 9.43 -8.26
C ARG A 514 6.36 9.26 -6.85
N ILE A 515 5.25 9.91 -6.57
CA ILE A 515 4.49 9.69 -5.34
C ILE A 515 3.66 8.44 -5.54
N VAL A 516 4.10 7.34 -4.94
CA VAL A 516 3.39 6.07 -4.94
C VAL A 516 2.40 6.05 -3.79
N ARG A 517 1.21 5.50 -4.06
CA ARG A 517 0.10 5.42 -3.11
C ARG A 517 -0.09 3.99 -2.66
N GLU A 518 -0.18 3.79 -1.36
CA GLU A 518 -0.68 2.54 -0.79
C GLU A 518 -2.10 2.74 -0.28
N LEU A 519 -3.05 2.03 -0.90
CA LEU A 519 -4.48 2.15 -0.67
C LEU A 519 -4.99 1.20 0.44
N ASN A 520 -6.18 1.51 0.95
CA ASN A 520 -6.85 0.67 1.94
C ASN A 520 -7.59 -0.47 1.24
N TRP A 521 -7.60 -1.64 1.88
CA TRP A 521 -8.39 -2.78 1.41
C TRP A 521 -9.84 -2.69 1.90
N ALA A 522 -10.75 -3.12 1.03
CA ALA A 522 -12.16 -3.29 1.32
C ALA A 522 -12.70 -4.58 0.72
N VAL A 523 -13.87 -5.00 1.18
CA VAL A 523 -14.62 -6.15 0.67
C VAL A 523 -16.10 -5.81 0.61
N PHE A 524 -16.78 -6.23 -0.45
CA PHE A 524 -18.23 -6.11 -0.51
C PHE A 524 -18.91 -7.13 0.41
N VAL A 525 -19.69 -6.65 1.38
CA VAL A 525 -20.48 -7.47 2.31
C VAL A 525 -21.88 -6.90 2.45
N GLY A 526 -22.88 -7.65 1.98
CA GLY A 526 -24.27 -7.19 1.96
C GLY A 526 -24.49 -6.02 0.99
N GLY A 527 -23.70 -5.96 -0.09
CA GLY A 527 -23.74 -4.87 -1.08
C GLY A 527 -23.16 -3.54 -0.57
N LYS A 528 -22.39 -3.57 0.52
CA LYS A 528 -21.67 -2.40 1.04
C LYS A 528 -20.18 -2.64 1.00
N ALA A 529 -19.40 -1.61 0.69
CA ALA A 529 -17.97 -1.65 0.87
C ALA A 529 -17.66 -1.64 2.38
N LYS A 530 -17.01 -2.69 2.87
CA LYS A 530 -16.49 -2.73 4.25
C LYS A 530 -14.99 -2.72 4.21
N THR A 531 -14.38 -1.78 4.91
CA THR A 531 -12.93 -1.77 5.12
C THR A 531 -12.49 -3.08 5.76
N LEU A 532 -11.40 -3.61 5.23
CA LEU A 532 -10.64 -4.64 5.90
C LEU A 532 -9.63 -3.93 6.82
N PRO A 533 -9.39 -4.45 8.03
CA PRO A 533 -8.25 -4.00 8.81
C PRO A 533 -7.02 -4.04 7.91
N GLN A 534 -6.16 -3.03 7.99
CA GLN A 534 -4.87 -3.10 7.35
C GLN A 534 -4.11 -4.26 7.99
N VAL A 535 -4.18 -5.43 7.36
CA VAL A 535 -3.36 -6.56 7.77
C VAL A 535 -1.94 -6.15 7.42
N THR A 536 -1.13 -6.00 8.46
CA THR A 536 0.28 -5.63 8.44
C THR A 536 1.00 -6.31 7.29
N GLU A 537 1.53 -5.52 6.38
CA GLU A 537 1.99 -5.99 5.08
C GLU A 537 3.49 -5.68 5.01
N THR A 538 4.32 -6.56 5.61
CA THR A 538 5.78 -6.39 5.78
C THR A 538 6.47 -5.95 4.49
N GLY A 539 7.19 -4.82 4.57
CA GLY A 539 8.00 -4.29 3.47
C GLY A 539 9.09 -5.29 3.05
N GLN A 540 9.23 -5.50 1.74
CA GLN A 540 10.15 -6.46 1.11
C GLN A 540 11.64 -6.10 1.16
N ASN A 541 12.08 -5.14 1.97
CA ASN A 541 13.47 -4.67 1.93
C ASN A 541 14.48 -5.49 2.75
N SER A 542 14.12 -6.67 3.25
CA SER A 542 15.07 -7.61 3.83
C SER A 542 14.97 -8.97 3.13
N LEU A 543 15.61 -9.07 1.96
CA LEU A 543 16.11 -10.37 1.52
C LEU A 543 17.02 -10.93 2.63
N PRO A 544 16.83 -12.16 3.12
CA PRO A 544 17.82 -12.78 3.99
C PRO A 544 19.12 -12.90 3.20
N ARG A 545 20.17 -12.18 3.64
CA ARG A 545 21.52 -12.43 3.16
C ARG A 545 21.79 -13.91 3.35
N ALA A 546 22.20 -14.56 2.27
CA ALA A 546 22.66 -15.94 2.30
C ALA A 546 23.72 -16.05 3.40
N ALA A 547 23.49 -16.95 4.37
CA ALA A 547 24.52 -17.36 5.30
C ALA A 547 25.71 -17.86 4.46
N THR A 548 26.77 -17.07 4.43
CA THR A 548 28.07 -17.51 3.93
C THR A 548 28.50 -18.70 4.76
N THR A 549 28.67 -19.81 4.07
CA THR A 549 29.16 -21.08 4.59
C THR A 549 30.60 -20.90 5.06
N GLN A 550 30.84 -21.15 6.34
CA GLN A 550 32.06 -21.79 6.84
C GLN A 550 31.68 -22.86 7.85
#